data_AF-A0A0C2N5R5-F1
#
_entry.id   AF-A0A0C2N5R5-F1
#
_cell.length_a   1.000
_cell.length_b   1.000
_cell.length_c   1.000
_cell.angle_alpha   90.00
_cell.angle_beta   90.00
_cell.angle_gamma   90.00
#
_symmetry.space_group_name_H-M   'P 1'
#
loop_
_entity.id
_entity.type
_entity.pdbx_description
1 polymer ?
#
loop_
_entity_poly.entity_id
_entity_poly.type
_entity_poly.pdbx_seq_one_letter_code
_entity_poly.pdbx_strand_id
1 'polypeptide(L)'
;MSGIAIIICLVFLFIVVLVLKKKEKSNVVLVVGDICRSPRMLYHTNCMSKFFKNLILVGYCEKSYDNLILKELEKNPSFRIKSLYTGIKYWVQPPRVILLPLKLLFQTYTLGLALTQTFPIHTILVQNPPSVPTLVLVSLARELGLIKCFVIDWHNYGHTLLDFSGTIIMKVYVRIYRL
;
A
#
# COMPACT_ATOMS: atom_id res chain seq x y z
N MET A 1 -26.17 18.56 3.03
CA MET A 1 -25.55 18.92 1.73
C MET A 1 -24.13 19.49 1.85
N SER A 2 -23.71 20.03 3.00
CA SER A 2 -22.37 20.60 3.22
C SER A 2 -21.23 19.57 3.24
N GLY A 3 -21.44 18.37 3.80
CA GLY A 3 -20.37 17.37 3.94
C GLY A 3 -19.82 16.82 2.61
N ILE A 4 -20.69 16.64 1.62
CA ILE A 4 -20.30 16.11 0.30
C ILE A 4 -19.47 17.16 -0.45
N ALA A 5 -19.85 18.44 -0.40
CA ALA A 5 -19.10 19.53 -1.00
C ALA A 5 -17.70 19.68 -0.39
N ILE A 6 -17.57 19.49 0.92
CA ILE A 6 -16.27 19.52 1.62
C ILE A 6 -15.39 18.36 1.17
N ILE A 7 -15.94 17.14 1.06
CA ILE A 7 -15.20 15.97 0.59
C ILE A 7 -14.73 16.19 -0.85
N ILE A 8 -15.59 16.70 -1.72
CA ILE A 8 -15.23 17.00 -3.12
C ILE A 8 -14.13 18.06 -3.18
N CYS A 9 -14.22 19.14 -2.40
CA CYS A 9 -13.17 20.16 -2.32
C CYS A 9 -11.85 19.61 -1.80
N LEU A 10 -11.88 18.73 -0.79
CA LEU A 10 -10.67 18.11 -0.25
C LEU A 10 -10.03 17.15 -1.26
N VAL A 11 -10.83 16.34 -1.95
CA VAL A 11 -10.36 15.46 -3.03
C VAL A 11 -9.82 16.27 -4.20
N PHE A 12 -10.50 17.35 -4.58
CA PHE A 12 -10.05 18.25 -5.65
C PHE A 12 -8.74 18.94 -5.29
N LEU A 13 -8.65 19.55 -4.10
CA LEU A 13 -7.43 20.19 -3.60
C LEU A 13 -6.28 19.16 -3.51
N PHE A 14 -6.58 17.96 -3.03
CA PHE A 14 -5.65 16.85 -3.00
C PHE A 14 -5.14 16.53 -4.41
N ILE A 15 -6.02 16.34 -5.39
CA ILE A 15 -5.65 16.10 -6.80
C ILE A 15 -4.80 17.25 -7.37
N VAL A 16 -5.17 18.51 -7.12
CA VAL A 16 -4.41 19.68 -7.58
C VAL A 16 -3.00 19.69 -7.00
N VAL A 17 -2.84 19.44 -5.69
CA VAL A 17 -1.52 19.33 -5.05
C VAL A 17 -0.70 18.19 -5.65
N LEU A 18 -1.34 17.10 -6.07
CA LEU A 18 -0.65 15.97 -6.72
C LEU A 18 -0.17 16.32 -8.14
N VAL A 19 -1.02 16.99 -8.93
CA VAL A 19 -0.72 17.37 -10.32
C VAL A 19 0.35 18.46 -10.40
N LEU A 20 0.35 19.41 -9.45
CA LEU A 20 1.31 20.52 -9.45
C LEU A 20 2.73 20.11 -9.03
N LYS A 21 2.95 18.89 -8.52
CA LYS A 21 4.29 18.41 -8.17
C LYS A 21 5.11 18.07 -9.42
N LYS A 22 5.90 19.03 -9.90
CA LYS A 22 7.02 18.79 -10.83
C LYS A 22 8.17 18.08 -10.10
N LYS A 23 8.17 16.75 -10.16
CA LYS A 23 9.27 15.89 -9.70
C LYS A 23 9.59 14.85 -10.77
N GLU A 24 10.80 14.28 -10.70
CA GLU A 24 11.10 13.07 -11.48
C GLU A 24 10.13 11.95 -11.09
N LYS A 25 9.72 11.16 -12.09
CA LYS A 25 8.75 10.09 -11.86
C LYS A 25 9.40 8.97 -11.05
N SER A 26 8.75 8.59 -9.95
CA SER A 26 9.20 7.52 -9.07
C SER A 26 8.71 6.16 -9.56
N ASN A 27 9.49 5.12 -9.29
CA ASN A 27 9.05 3.73 -9.38
C ASN A 27 8.81 3.23 -7.96
N VAL A 28 7.68 2.57 -7.71
CA VAL A 28 7.22 2.30 -6.35
C VAL A 28 6.93 0.82 -6.17
N VAL A 29 7.43 0.24 -5.09
CA VAL A 29 7.01 -1.07 -4.60
C VAL A 29 6.28 -0.83 -3.29
N LEU A 30 5.00 -1.20 -3.21
CA LEU A 30 4.12 -0.92 -2.08
C LEU A 30 3.68 -2.21 -1.40
N VAL A 31 4.03 -2.33 -0.12
CA VAL A 31 3.59 -3.40 0.77
C VAL A 31 2.88 -2.81 1.98
N VAL A 32 1.62 -3.23 2.21
CA VAL A 32 0.90 -2.85 3.43
C VAL A 32 1.14 -3.89 4.52
N GLY A 33 2.40 -3.95 4.93
CA GLY A 33 2.96 -4.92 5.85
C GLY A 33 4.38 -4.51 6.23
N ASP A 34 4.97 -5.25 7.17
CA ASP A 34 6.38 -5.07 7.53
C ASP A 34 7.27 -5.45 6.34
N ILE A 35 8.11 -4.50 5.91
CA ILE A 35 9.03 -4.67 4.79
C ILE A 35 9.97 -5.86 5.03
N CYS A 36 10.51 -5.99 6.25
CA CYS A 36 11.47 -7.03 6.59
C CYS A 36 10.85 -8.43 6.56
N ARG A 37 9.52 -8.51 6.75
CA ARG A 37 8.75 -9.76 6.74
C ARG A 37 8.08 -10.04 5.40
N SER A 38 8.44 -9.28 4.36
CA SER A 38 7.83 -9.37 3.03
C SER A 38 8.86 -9.78 1.97
N PRO A 39 9.40 -11.01 2.02
CA PRO A 39 10.48 -11.45 1.13
C PRO A 39 10.12 -11.33 -0.35
N ARG A 40 8.88 -11.63 -0.73
CA ARG A 40 8.38 -11.47 -2.12
C ARG A 40 8.53 -10.04 -2.63
N MET A 41 8.19 -9.06 -1.80
CA MET A 41 8.27 -7.64 -2.14
C MET A 41 9.72 -7.14 -2.16
N LEU A 42 10.57 -7.68 -1.28
CA LEU A 42 12.01 -7.43 -1.32
C LEU A 42 12.65 -7.99 -2.60
N TYR A 43 12.26 -9.19 -3.05
CA TYR A 43 12.74 -9.74 -4.32
C TYR A 43 12.30 -8.90 -5.51
N HIS A 44 11.04 -8.49 -5.57
CA HIS A 44 10.57 -7.55 -6.61
C HIS A 44 11.38 -6.26 -6.60
N THR A 45 11.62 -5.69 -5.41
CA THR A 45 12.41 -4.46 -5.26
C THR A 45 13.85 -4.66 -5.74
N ASN A 46 14.49 -5.78 -5.40
CA ASN A 46 15.85 -6.11 -5.83
C ASN A 46 15.95 -6.35 -7.34
N CYS A 47 14.94 -6.97 -7.95
CA CYS A 47 14.89 -7.10 -9.40
C CYS A 47 14.70 -5.73 -10.06
N MET A 48 13.79 -4.90 -9.54
CA MET A 48 13.51 -3.57 -10.10
C MET A 48 14.67 -2.61 -9.94
N SER A 49 15.45 -2.67 -8.85
CA SER A 49 16.57 -1.75 -8.58
C SER A 49 17.69 -1.84 -9.62
N LYS A 50 17.78 -2.96 -10.34
CA LYS A 50 18.74 -3.20 -11.42
C LYS A 50 18.42 -2.43 -12.71
N PHE A 51 17.14 -2.10 -12.93
CA PHE A 51 16.66 -1.50 -14.19
C PHE A 51 16.03 -0.11 -14.00
N PHE A 52 15.48 0.17 -12.82
CA PHE A 52 14.76 1.40 -12.54
C PHE A 52 15.58 2.33 -11.64
N LYS A 53 15.64 3.60 -12.02
CA LYS A 53 16.08 4.71 -11.14
C LYS A 53 14.90 5.21 -10.31
N ASN A 54 15.19 5.97 -9.25
CA ASN A 54 14.20 6.54 -8.33
C ASN A 54 13.21 5.49 -7.80
N LEU A 55 13.75 4.37 -7.31
CA LEU A 55 12.96 3.26 -6.77
C LEU A 55 12.66 3.52 -5.29
N ILE A 56 11.38 3.45 -4.93
CA ILE A 56 10.91 3.72 -3.58
C ILE A 56 10.16 2.49 -3.07
N LEU A 57 10.66 1.91 -1.98
CA LEU A 57 9.98 0.83 -1.25
C LEU A 57 9.16 1.43 -0.11
N VAL A 58 7.84 1.23 -0.17
CA VAL A 58 6.88 1.76 0.80
C VAL A 58 6.29 0.62 1.62
N GLY A 59 6.37 0.71 2.94
CA GLY A 59 5.79 -0.27 3.86
C GLY A 59 6.07 0.05 5.32
N TYR A 60 5.62 -0.78 6.25
CA TYR A 60 5.94 -0.59 7.66
C TYR A 60 7.41 -0.98 7.92
N CYS A 61 8.13 -0.13 8.66
CA CYS A 61 9.50 -0.42 9.07
C CYS A 61 9.52 -0.66 10.59
N GLU A 62 9.10 -1.85 11.01
CA GLU A 62 9.06 -2.21 12.43
C GLU A 62 10.30 -3.02 12.82
N LYS A 63 11.27 -2.35 13.46
CA LYS A 63 12.59 -2.88 13.87
C LYS A 63 13.42 -3.39 12.68
N SER A 64 14.61 -2.81 12.49
CA SER A 64 15.56 -3.28 11.48
C SER A 64 15.99 -4.71 11.80
N TYR A 65 15.35 -5.69 11.15
CA TYR A 65 15.95 -7.00 11.02
C TYR A 65 17.15 -6.87 10.09
N ASP A 66 18.23 -7.58 10.41
CA ASP A 66 19.40 -7.64 9.54
C ASP A 66 19.04 -8.39 8.25
N ASN A 67 18.51 -7.64 7.28
CA ASN A 67 18.07 -8.18 6.00
C ASN A 67 19.14 -7.83 4.94
N LEU A 68 19.83 -8.86 4.46
CA LEU A 68 20.91 -8.71 3.48
C LEU A 68 20.46 -8.02 2.19
N ILE A 69 19.23 -8.28 1.72
CA ILE A 69 18.69 -7.66 0.51
C ILE A 69 18.50 -6.16 0.72
N LEU A 70 17.97 -5.74 1.88
CA LEU A 70 17.82 -4.32 2.20
C LEU A 70 19.18 -3.62 2.28
N LYS A 71 20.17 -4.23 2.95
CA LYS A 71 21.54 -3.69 3.02
C LYS A 71 22.17 -3.52 1.63
N GLU A 72 21.90 -4.45 0.71
CA GLU A 72 22.40 -4.35 -0.66
C GLU A 72 21.67 -3.26 -1.45
N LEU A 73 20.35 -3.16 -1.29
CA LEU A 73 19.53 -2.12 -1.92
C LEU A 73 19.92 -0.71 -1.46
N GLU A 74 20.23 -0.52 -0.18
CA GLU A 74 20.64 0.76 0.41
C GLU A 74 21.98 1.27 -0.13
N LYS A 75 22.81 0.41 -0.72
CA LYS A 75 24.03 0.86 -1.43
C LYS A 75 23.70 1.64 -2.71
N ASN A 76 22.51 1.47 -3.27
CA ASN A 76 22.08 2.19 -4.46
C ASN A 76 21.57 3.60 -4.08
N PRO A 77 22.23 4.70 -4.51
CA PRO A 77 21.81 6.05 -4.16
C PRO A 77 20.45 6.46 -4.75
N SER A 78 19.95 5.72 -5.75
CA SER A 78 18.64 5.93 -6.36
C SER A 78 17.52 5.18 -5.63
N PHE A 79 17.84 4.37 -4.62
CA PHE A 79 16.89 3.62 -3.82
C PHE A 79 16.51 4.38 -2.55
N ARG A 80 15.23 4.36 -2.19
CA ARG A 80 14.73 4.98 -0.95
C ARG A 80 13.72 4.07 -0.29
N ILE A 81 13.78 4.00 1.03
CA ILE A 81 12.74 3.36 1.85
C ILE A 81 11.86 4.45 2.43
N LYS A 82 10.57 4.18 2.46
CA LYS A 82 9.59 5.08 3.05
C LYS A 82 8.64 4.33 3.96
N SER A 83 8.72 4.66 5.24
CA SER A 83 7.87 4.03 6.25
C SER A 83 6.43 4.52 6.13
N LEU A 84 5.48 3.58 6.13
CA LEU A 84 4.09 3.88 6.43
C LEU A 84 4.00 4.25 7.90
N TYR A 85 3.21 5.29 8.20
CA TYR A 85 3.01 5.71 9.58
C TYR A 85 2.31 4.60 10.36
N THR A 86 3.03 3.97 11.28
CA THR A 86 2.48 3.07 12.28
C THR A 86 1.84 3.95 13.36
N GLY A 87 0.54 3.84 13.57
CA GLY A 87 -0.15 4.61 14.60
C GLY A 87 0.43 4.40 16.00
N ILE A 88 0.02 5.23 16.95
CA ILE A 88 0.43 5.13 18.35
C ILE A 88 0.04 3.74 18.89
N LYS A 89 1.02 2.97 19.41
CA LYS A 89 0.86 1.58 19.88
C LYS A 89 -0.08 1.40 21.08
N TYR A 90 -0.60 2.49 21.64
CA TYR A 90 -1.34 2.51 22.89
C TYR A 90 -2.73 3.11 22.67
N TRP A 91 -3.68 2.26 22.29
CA TRP A 91 -5.10 2.57 22.38
C TRP A 91 -5.77 1.49 23.25
N VAL A 92 -6.70 1.93 24.09
CA VAL A 92 -7.71 1.05 24.70
C VAL A 92 -8.37 0.29 23.55
N GLN A 93 -8.30 -1.05 23.53
CA GLN A 93 -8.81 -1.84 22.42
C GLN A 93 -10.35 -1.72 22.38
N PRO A 94 -10.93 -0.93 21.46
CA PRO A 94 -12.38 -0.82 21.37
C PRO A 94 -12.95 -2.15 20.82
N PRO A 95 -14.26 -2.38 20.95
CA PRO A 95 -14.93 -3.51 20.32
C PRO A 95 -14.56 -3.63 18.83
N ARG A 96 -14.40 -4.87 18.33
CA ARG A 96 -13.94 -5.14 16.95
C ARG A 96 -14.74 -4.40 15.88
N VAL A 97 -16.04 -4.19 16.11
CA VAL A 97 -16.95 -3.49 15.21
C VAL A 97 -16.52 -2.03 14.97
N ILE A 98 -15.90 -1.39 15.96
CA ILE A 98 -15.38 -0.01 15.86
C ILE A 98 -13.92 -0.01 15.42
N LEU A 99 -13.13 -0.99 15.88
CA LEU A 99 -11.70 -1.07 15.57
C LEU A 99 -11.44 -1.26 14.08
N LEU A 100 -12.20 -2.12 13.40
CA LEU A 100 -12.01 -2.43 11.98
C LEU A 100 -12.22 -1.20 11.06
N PRO A 101 -13.34 -0.44 11.14
CA PRO A 101 -13.51 0.75 10.33
C PRO A 101 -12.49 1.84 10.69
N LEU A 102 -12.15 2.01 11.97
CA LEU A 102 -11.12 2.98 12.36
C LEU A 102 -9.74 2.61 11.78
N LYS A 103 -9.38 1.33 11.81
CA LYS A 103 -8.15 0.81 11.21
C LYS A 103 -8.14 1.03 9.70
N LEU A 104 -9.27 0.79 9.03
CA LEU A 104 -9.43 1.05 7.60
C LEU A 104 -9.23 2.54 7.26
N LEU A 105 -9.87 3.45 8.01
CA LEU A 105 -9.73 4.90 7.82
C LEU A 105 -8.28 5.35 8.02
N PHE A 106 -7.64 4.89 9.10
CA PHE A 106 -6.25 5.20 9.39
C PHE A 106 -5.31 4.66 8.31
N GLN A 107 -5.52 3.43 7.85
CA GLN A 107 -4.75 2.85 6.76
C GLN A 107 -4.95 3.62 5.45
N THR A 108 -6.18 4.07 5.16
CA THR A 108 -6.49 4.91 3.99
C THR A 108 -5.75 6.24 4.06
N TYR A 109 -5.77 6.90 5.23
CA TYR A 109 -5.05 8.15 5.46
C TYR A 109 -3.54 8.00 5.29
N THR A 110 -2.94 6.99 5.93
CA THR A 110 -1.49 6.76 5.89
C THR A 110 -1.00 6.37 4.49
N LEU A 111 -1.77 5.57 3.75
CA LEU A 111 -1.48 5.25 2.35
C LEU A 111 -1.65 6.47 1.45
N GLY A 112 -2.72 7.25 1.63
CA GLY A 112 -2.92 8.50 0.88
C GLY A 112 -1.75 9.46 1.06
N LEU A 113 -1.31 9.67 2.31
CA LEU A 113 -0.14 10.49 2.62
C LEU A 113 1.13 9.92 1.98
N ALA A 114 1.35 8.61 2.07
CA ALA A 114 2.50 7.96 1.46
C ALA A 114 2.51 8.19 -0.06
N LEU A 115 1.39 7.98 -0.75
CA LEU A 115 1.26 8.22 -2.19
C LEU A 115 1.54 9.69 -2.54
N THR A 116 0.95 10.66 -1.81
CA THR A 116 1.13 12.11 -2.09
C THR A 116 2.56 12.58 -2.11
N GLN A 117 3.35 12.03 -1.21
CA GLN A 117 4.74 12.39 -1.02
C GLN A 117 5.66 11.63 -2.00
N THR A 118 5.15 10.59 -2.67
CA THR A 118 5.87 9.77 -3.65
C THR A 118 5.55 10.18 -5.10
N PHE A 119 4.45 10.91 -5.33
CA PHE A 119 4.13 11.44 -6.65
C PHE A 119 5.17 12.44 -7.20
N PRO A 120 5.34 12.47 -8.54
CA PRO A 120 4.62 11.68 -9.55
C PRO A 120 5.16 10.24 -9.65
N ILE A 121 4.29 9.28 -10.00
CA ILE A 121 4.63 7.85 -10.05
C ILE A 121 4.55 7.35 -11.50
N HIS A 122 5.64 6.76 -12.02
CA HIS A 122 5.60 6.08 -13.30
C HIS A 122 5.02 4.68 -13.15
N THR A 123 5.62 3.87 -12.29
CA THR A 123 5.25 2.47 -12.08
C THR A 123 5.00 2.24 -10.60
N ILE A 124 3.90 1.55 -10.26
CA ILE A 124 3.67 1.03 -8.92
C ILE A 124 3.39 -0.47 -8.97
N LEU A 125 4.09 -1.23 -8.15
CA LEU A 125 3.86 -2.65 -7.89
C LEU A 125 3.28 -2.81 -6.49
N VAL A 126 2.08 -3.36 -6.39
CA VAL A 126 1.34 -3.51 -5.12
C VAL A 126 1.14 -4.98 -4.79
N GLN A 127 1.37 -5.36 -3.54
CA GLN A 127 1.04 -6.70 -3.05
C GLN A 127 -0.48 -6.88 -2.84
N ASN A 128 -1.07 -7.99 -3.31
CA ASN A 128 -2.46 -8.36 -3.05
C ASN A 128 -2.61 -9.82 -2.59
N PRO A 129 -3.31 -10.13 -1.47
CA PRO A 129 -4.02 -9.22 -0.55
C PRO A 129 -3.04 -8.37 0.29
N PRO A 130 -3.45 -7.21 0.84
CA PRO A 130 -4.83 -6.72 1.05
C PRO A 130 -5.41 -5.85 -0.08
N SER A 131 -6.66 -6.14 -0.46
CA SER A 131 -7.36 -5.46 -1.56
C SER A 131 -7.92 -4.09 -1.18
N VAL A 132 -8.38 -3.91 0.06
CA VAL A 132 -8.95 -2.66 0.58
C VAL A 132 -8.10 -2.18 1.77
N PRO A 133 -7.70 -0.89 1.86
CA PRO A 133 -7.97 0.22 0.94
C PRO A 133 -6.97 0.36 -0.22
N THR A 134 -5.92 -0.47 -0.25
CA THR A 134 -4.75 -0.27 -1.12
C THR A 134 -5.06 -0.27 -2.61
N LEU A 135 -5.75 -1.31 -3.12
CA LEU A 135 -6.03 -1.39 -4.57
C LEU A 135 -7.03 -0.31 -4.98
N VAL A 136 -7.99 0.04 -4.13
CA VAL A 136 -8.97 1.12 -4.41
C VAL A 136 -8.26 2.45 -4.62
N LEU A 137 -7.38 2.85 -3.68
CA LEU A 137 -6.65 4.11 -3.78
C LEU A 137 -5.71 4.17 -4.98
N VAL A 138 -4.98 3.08 -5.23
CA VAL A 138 -4.01 3.03 -6.34
C VAL A 138 -4.72 2.97 -7.69
N SER A 139 -5.85 2.27 -7.80
CA SER A 139 -6.68 2.23 -9.01
C SER A 139 -7.25 3.61 -9.32
N LEU A 140 -7.81 4.29 -8.32
CA LEU A 140 -8.31 5.65 -8.48
C LEU A 140 -7.20 6.61 -8.93
N ALA A 141 -6.02 6.54 -8.31
CA ALA A 141 -4.89 7.37 -8.71
C ALA A 141 -4.40 7.09 -10.14
N ARG A 142 -4.50 5.83 -10.61
CA ARG A 142 -4.24 5.46 -12.01
C ARG A 142 -5.28 6.07 -12.95
N GLU A 143 -6.56 5.95 -12.64
CA GLU A 143 -7.65 6.50 -13.45
C GLU A 143 -7.57 8.02 -13.58
N LEU A 144 -7.09 8.70 -12.53
CA LEU A 144 -6.81 10.14 -12.54
C LEU A 144 -5.51 10.52 -13.29
N GLY A 145 -4.82 9.56 -13.91
CA GLY A 145 -3.60 9.80 -14.69
C GLY A 145 -2.34 10.06 -13.86
N LEU A 146 -2.40 9.89 -12.53
CA LEU A 146 -1.26 10.16 -11.62
C LEU A 146 -0.25 9.00 -11.59
N ILE A 147 -0.66 7.82 -12.06
CA ILE A 147 0.13 6.59 -12.14
C ILE A 147 0.04 6.05 -13.56
N LYS A 148 1.18 5.90 -14.24
CA LYS A 148 1.20 5.44 -15.64
C LYS A 148 1.07 3.91 -15.76
N CYS A 149 1.78 3.17 -14.91
CA CYS A 149 1.79 1.72 -14.91
C CYS A 149 1.45 1.21 -13.51
N PHE A 150 0.40 0.39 -13.41
CA PHE A 150 -0.04 -0.22 -12.17
C PHE A 150 0.01 -1.74 -12.32
N VAL A 151 0.89 -2.35 -11.53
CA VAL A 151 1.16 -3.79 -11.48
C VAL A 151 0.67 -4.33 -10.15
N ILE A 152 -0.04 -5.45 -10.19
CA ILE A 152 -0.55 -6.12 -9.00
C ILE A 152 0.20 -7.44 -8.88
N ASP A 153 0.91 -7.60 -7.76
CA ASP A 153 1.46 -8.87 -7.35
C ASP A 153 0.36 -9.70 -6.71
N TRP A 154 -0.38 -10.42 -7.55
CA TRP A 154 -1.50 -11.25 -7.13
C TRP A 154 -1.01 -12.54 -6.46
N HIS A 155 -1.48 -12.78 -5.24
CA HIS A 155 -1.37 -14.06 -4.55
C HIS A 155 -2.69 -14.38 -3.85
N ASN A 156 -2.98 -15.65 -3.57
CA ASN A 156 -4.26 -16.04 -2.99
C ASN A 156 -4.08 -16.99 -1.80
N TYR A 157 -3.33 -16.55 -0.79
CA TYR A 157 -3.18 -17.31 0.48
C TYR A 157 -4.45 -17.30 1.34
N GLY A 158 -5.38 -16.37 1.09
CA GLY A 158 -6.65 -16.28 1.80
C GLY A 158 -7.52 -17.51 1.57
N HIS A 159 -7.58 -18.02 0.34
CA HIS A 159 -8.32 -19.24 0.02
C HIS A 159 -7.82 -20.44 0.84
N THR A 160 -6.50 -20.66 0.86
CA THR A 160 -5.91 -21.79 1.59
C THR A 160 -6.11 -21.66 3.10
N LEU A 161 -5.98 -20.46 3.68
CA LEU A 161 -6.20 -20.25 5.12
C LEU A 161 -7.69 -20.37 5.52
N LEU A 162 -8.61 -20.00 4.63
CA LEU A 162 -10.05 -20.11 4.87
C LEU A 162 -10.56 -21.55 4.73
N ASP A 163 -9.99 -22.35 3.82
CA ASP A 163 -10.32 -23.77 3.69
C ASP A 163 -9.96 -24.58 4.96
N PHE A 164 -8.96 -24.15 5.73
CA PHE A 164 -8.60 -24.77 7.01
C PHE A 164 -9.51 -24.37 8.19
N SER A 165 -10.31 -23.30 8.07
CA SER A 165 -11.17 -22.81 9.17
C SER A 165 -12.63 -23.23 8.95
N GLY A 166 -13.06 -24.30 9.62
CA GLY A 166 -14.35 -24.99 9.40
C GLY A 166 -15.64 -24.23 9.72
N THR A 167 -15.62 -22.91 9.93
CA THR A 167 -16.80 -22.13 10.34
C THR A 167 -17.75 -21.85 9.16
N ILE A 168 -19.07 -21.98 9.37
CA ILE A 168 -20.12 -21.78 8.34
C ILE A 168 -20.00 -20.44 7.59
N ILE A 169 -19.69 -19.34 8.30
CA ILE A 169 -19.56 -17.99 7.72
C ILE A 169 -18.42 -17.94 6.68
N MET A 170 -17.35 -18.70 6.92
CA MET A 170 -16.23 -18.76 5.99
C MET A 170 -16.51 -19.63 4.78
N LYS A 171 -17.33 -20.68 4.90
CA LYS A 171 -17.80 -21.46 3.74
C LYS A 171 -18.62 -20.60 2.77
N VAL A 172 -19.42 -19.67 3.28
CA VAL A 172 -20.17 -18.69 2.46
C VAL A 172 -19.20 -17.70 1.79
N TYR A 173 -18.22 -17.19 2.54
CA TYR A 173 -17.20 -16.27 2.02
C TYR A 173 -16.36 -16.91 0.90
N VAL A 174 -15.88 -18.14 1.10
CA VAL A 174 -15.11 -18.91 0.09
C VAL A 174 -15.95 -19.14 -1.18
N ARG A 175 -17.25 -19.39 -1.03
CA ARG A 175 -18.15 -19.62 -2.18
C ARG A 175 -18.38 -18.37 -3.01
N ILE A 176 -18.41 -17.18 -2.39
CA ILE A 176 -18.48 -15.90 -3.09
C ILE A 176 -17.18 -15.60 -3.83
N TYR A 177 -16.03 -15.94 -3.25
CA TYR A 177 -14.70 -15.77 -3.87
C TYR A 177 -14.38 -16.81 -4.98
N ARG A 178 -15.23 -17.81 -5.20
CA ARG A 178 -15.11 -18.80 -6.28
C ARG A 178 -15.77 -18.37 -7.60
N LEU A 179 -16.56 -17.30 -7.60
CA LEU A 179 -17.17 -16.69 -8.78
C LEU A 179 -16.25 -15.60 -9.35
#